data_AF-A0A7V0QF18-F1
#
_entry.id   AF-A0A7V0QF18-F1
#
_cell.length_a   1.000
_cell.length_b   1.000
_cell.length_c   1.000
_cell.angle_alpha   90.00
_cell.angle_beta   90.00
_cell.angle_gamma   90.00
#
_symmetry.space_group_name_H-M   'P 1'
#
loop_
_entity.id
_entity.type
_entity.pdbx_description
1 polymer ?
#
loop_
_entity_poly.entity_id
_entity_poly.type
_entity_poly.pdbx_seq_one_letter_code
_entity_poly.pdbx_strand_id
1 'polypeptide(L)'
;MRNKITKFFIFFIIGFICLYIFYQLFGWDLATKKYKSQIESTLHSSLDEPFKAGEKIAYTLRYLGLPAGKVVIRVEEMKRYKDRPVYHLLAWGRTSDFVSLFFEIEGSLHSYMDVDRLHSLYFKEESQARGHRKNKKEVFYNQKDLYLAIEGEKIRILPDTQDPLSALYLIRLLDIDKLKEGYEINIKSRKRDRFLYVQLKGREELKTPFGRIKTIKLYFHLKPVKATTRHEVSGTIWFTDNKKRIPILVKADTKAGPASILLYDIQL
;
A
#
# COMPACT_ATOMS: atom_id res chain seq x y z
N MET A 1 18.45 -44.52 4.25
CA MET A 1 18.32 -43.04 4.31
C MET A 1 16.88 -42.51 4.17
N ARG A 2 15.93 -43.26 3.59
CA ARG A 2 14.54 -42.79 3.34
C ARG A 2 13.65 -42.60 4.59
N ASN A 3 13.93 -43.29 5.70
CA ASN A 3 13.12 -43.20 6.94
C ASN A 3 13.51 -42.05 7.90
N LYS A 4 14.68 -41.40 7.72
CA LYS A 4 15.09 -40.26 8.56
C LYS A 4 14.49 -38.93 8.08
N ILE A 5 14.27 -38.78 6.78
CA ILE A 5 13.71 -37.57 6.16
C ILE A 5 12.22 -37.41 6.51
N THR A 6 11.45 -38.51 6.54
CA THR A 6 10.02 -38.48 6.89
C THR A 6 9.77 -38.13 8.36
N LYS A 7 10.61 -38.63 9.28
CA LYS A 7 10.52 -38.29 10.71
C LYS A 7 10.92 -36.84 10.99
N PHE A 8 11.88 -36.29 10.24
CA PHE A 8 12.28 -34.88 10.33
C PHE A 8 11.17 -33.94 9.83
N PHE A 9 10.51 -34.28 8.72
CA PHE A 9 9.38 -33.51 8.17
C PHE A 9 8.18 -33.45 9.12
N ILE A 10 7.85 -34.58 9.79
CA ILE A 10 6.74 -34.65 10.73
C ILE A 10 7.04 -33.84 12.01
N PHE A 11 8.26 -33.90 12.54
CA PHE A 11 8.68 -33.05 13.67
C PHE A 11 8.65 -31.56 13.31
N PHE A 12 9.01 -31.21 12.08
CA PHE A 12 8.96 -29.83 11.60
C PHE A 12 7.51 -29.31 11.49
N ILE A 13 6.59 -30.14 11.01
CA ILE A 13 5.15 -29.83 10.92
C ILE A 13 4.52 -29.71 12.31
N ILE A 14 4.80 -30.64 13.22
CA ILE A 14 4.28 -30.61 14.60
C ILE A 14 4.87 -29.40 15.36
N GLY A 15 6.15 -29.11 15.19
CA GLY A 15 6.78 -27.89 15.73
C GLY A 15 6.13 -26.62 15.19
N PHE A 16 5.80 -26.58 13.89
CA PHE A 16 5.08 -25.46 13.27
C PHE A 16 3.65 -25.31 13.79
N ILE A 17 2.93 -26.41 13.95
CA ILE A 17 1.58 -26.43 14.50
C ILE A 17 1.61 -25.98 15.96
N CYS A 18 2.56 -26.47 16.76
CA CYS A 18 2.72 -26.05 18.15
C CYS A 18 3.17 -24.59 18.29
N LEU A 19 4.07 -24.09 17.44
CA LEU A 19 4.47 -22.68 17.43
C LEU A 19 3.34 -21.78 16.93
N TYR A 20 2.56 -22.23 15.95
CA TYR A 20 1.36 -21.57 15.46
C TYR A 20 0.28 -21.53 16.54
N ILE A 21 0.00 -22.64 17.22
CA ILE A 21 -0.94 -22.71 18.34
C ILE A 21 -0.45 -21.86 19.52
N PHE A 22 0.83 -21.89 19.87
CA PHE A 22 1.40 -21.05 20.92
C PHE A 22 1.33 -19.56 20.58
N TYR A 23 1.59 -19.20 19.31
CA TYR A 23 1.38 -17.85 18.80
C TYR A 23 -0.09 -17.44 18.85
N GLN A 24 -1.02 -18.33 18.49
CA GLN A 24 -2.48 -18.08 18.56
C GLN A 24 -2.98 -17.96 20.00
N LEU A 25 -2.42 -18.71 20.94
CA LEU A 25 -2.86 -18.75 22.34
C LEU A 25 -2.27 -17.61 23.19
N PHE A 26 -1.02 -17.19 22.94
CA PHE A 26 -0.30 -16.28 23.85
C PHE A 26 0.35 -15.08 23.16
N GLY A 27 0.91 -15.25 21.97
CA GLY A 27 1.63 -14.17 21.27
C GLY A 27 0.71 -13.15 20.61
N TRP A 28 -0.44 -13.60 20.10
CA TRP A 28 -1.36 -12.76 19.35
C TRP A 28 -2.12 -11.81 20.27
N ASP A 29 -2.60 -12.26 21.44
CA ASP A 29 -3.50 -11.47 22.29
C ASP A 29 -2.81 -10.28 23.00
N LEU A 30 -1.54 -10.43 23.41
CA LEU A 30 -0.76 -9.34 24.03
C LEU A 30 -0.30 -8.31 22.99
N ALA A 31 0.13 -8.79 21.82
CA ALA A 31 0.48 -7.94 20.70
C ALA A 31 -0.76 -7.16 20.22
N THR A 32 -1.88 -7.84 19.98
CA THR A 32 -3.13 -7.21 19.52
C THR A 32 -3.67 -6.21 20.53
N LYS A 33 -3.60 -6.48 21.85
CA LYS A 33 -4.00 -5.50 22.88
C LYS A 33 -3.16 -4.23 22.85
N LYS A 34 -1.83 -4.35 22.73
CA LYS A 34 -0.92 -3.19 22.62
C LYS A 34 -1.16 -2.40 21.34
N TYR A 35 -1.26 -3.08 20.19
CA TYR A 35 -1.54 -2.41 18.91
C TYR A 35 -2.93 -1.80 18.86
N LYS A 36 -3.92 -2.47 19.46
CA LYS A 36 -5.29 -1.98 19.56
C LYS A 36 -5.36 -0.64 20.30
N SER A 37 -4.76 -0.52 21.50
CA SER A 37 -4.83 0.74 22.24
C SER A 37 -4.12 1.89 21.50
N GLN A 38 -2.98 1.61 20.87
CA GLN A 38 -2.24 2.59 20.06
C GLN A 38 -3.04 3.04 18.83
N ILE A 39 -3.63 2.10 18.09
CA ILE A 39 -4.47 2.41 16.92
C ILE A 39 -5.72 3.18 17.38
N GLU A 40 -6.45 2.72 18.39
CA GLU A 40 -7.66 3.38 18.91
C GLU A 40 -7.36 4.83 19.33
N SER A 41 -6.33 5.06 20.16
CA SER A 41 -5.90 6.40 20.57
C SER A 41 -5.60 7.31 19.37
N THR A 42 -4.95 6.75 18.35
CA THR A 42 -4.53 7.50 17.16
C THR A 42 -5.69 7.84 16.22
N LEU A 43 -6.67 6.93 16.10
CA LEU A 43 -7.89 7.12 15.33
C LEU A 43 -8.81 8.20 15.92
N HIS A 44 -8.75 8.39 17.25
CA HIS A 44 -9.53 9.41 17.97
C HIS A 44 -8.87 10.79 18.05
N SER A 45 -7.63 10.95 17.58
CA SER A 45 -6.92 12.25 17.59
C SER A 45 -7.49 13.22 16.55
N SER A 46 -7.74 14.47 16.97
CA SER A 46 -8.42 15.55 16.24
C SER A 46 -7.53 16.39 15.32
N LEU A 47 -6.47 15.82 14.72
CA LEU A 47 -5.64 16.56 13.77
C LEU A 47 -6.47 16.99 12.53
N ASP A 48 -6.22 18.20 12.04
CA ASP A 48 -7.00 18.82 10.96
C ASP A 48 -6.60 18.38 9.55
N GLU A 49 -5.39 17.84 9.37
CA GLU A 49 -4.86 17.45 8.07
C GLU A 49 -4.97 15.93 7.83
N PRO A 50 -5.24 15.47 6.59
CA PRO A 50 -5.34 14.05 6.29
C PRO A 50 -4.06 13.25 6.60
N PHE A 51 -2.89 13.84 6.42
CA PHE A 51 -1.58 13.27 6.78
C PHE A 51 -0.55 14.39 6.94
N LYS A 52 0.56 14.10 7.63
CA LYS A 52 1.69 15.03 7.83
C LYS A 52 3.02 14.28 7.87
N ALA A 53 4.14 15.01 7.80
CA ALA A 53 5.48 14.44 8.00
C ALA A 53 5.58 13.71 9.35
N GLY A 54 6.23 12.55 9.34
CA GLY A 54 6.35 11.65 10.49
C GLY A 54 5.29 10.54 10.56
N GLU A 55 4.22 10.63 9.75
CA GLU A 55 3.23 9.55 9.64
C GLU A 55 3.91 8.25 9.19
N LYS A 56 3.61 7.15 9.88
CA LYS A 56 4.04 5.80 9.56
C LYS A 56 2.88 4.84 9.77
N ILE A 57 2.46 4.18 8.70
CA ILE A 57 1.36 3.22 8.69
C ILE A 57 1.90 1.86 8.25
N ALA A 58 1.78 0.84 9.09
CA ALA A 58 2.26 -0.50 8.81
C ALA A 58 1.10 -1.48 8.59
N TYR A 59 1.29 -2.40 7.66
CA TYR A 59 0.27 -3.32 7.20
C TYR A 59 0.80 -4.75 7.10
N THR A 60 -0.11 -5.70 7.25
CA THR A 60 0.10 -7.10 6.86
C THR A 60 -0.45 -7.33 5.46
N LEU A 61 0.41 -7.74 4.53
CA LEU A 61 0.02 -8.23 3.21
C LEU A 61 -0.40 -9.70 3.34
N ARG A 62 -1.58 -10.03 2.82
CA ARG A 62 -2.11 -11.38 2.72
C ARG A 62 -2.40 -11.75 1.27
N TYR A 63 -2.07 -12.97 0.91
CA TYR A 63 -2.35 -13.57 -0.39
C TYR A 63 -3.10 -14.88 -0.18
N LEU A 64 -4.23 -15.08 -0.87
CA LEU A 64 -5.14 -16.21 -0.62
C LEU A 64 -5.52 -16.37 0.86
N GLY A 65 -5.62 -15.26 1.59
CA GLY A 65 -5.92 -15.22 3.02
C GLY A 65 -4.73 -15.44 3.97
N LEU A 66 -3.58 -15.91 3.47
CA LEU A 66 -2.39 -16.22 4.27
C LEU A 66 -1.42 -15.01 4.34
N PRO A 67 -0.76 -14.75 5.50
CA PRO A 67 0.25 -13.69 5.61
C PRO A 67 1.44 -13.91 4.68
N ALA A 68 1.59 -13.04 3.69
CA ALA A 68 2.63 -13.11 2.65
C ALA A 68 3.72 -12.06 2.83
N GLY A 69 3.45 -10.95 3.52
CA GLY A 69 4.40 -9.86 3.66
C GLY A 69 4.01 -8.80 4.67
N LYS A 70 4.92 -7.84 4.87
CA LYS A 70 4.70 -6.62 5.63
C LYS A 70 4.95 -5.43 4.72
N VAL A 71 4.14 -4.39 4.84
CA VAL A 71 4.29 -3.12 4.12
C VAL A 71 4.28 -2.00 5.14
N VAL A 72 5.18 -1.03 5.01
CA VAL A 72 5.23 0.17 5.83
C VAL A 72 5.21 1.37 4.90
N ILE A 73 4.24 2.25 5.07
CA ILE A 73 4.13 3.51 4.34
C ILE A 73 4.48 4.64 5.30
N ARG A 74 5.30 5.60 4.85
CA ARG A 74 5.74 6.75 5.62
C ARG A 74 5.57 8.03 4.84
N VAL A 75 5.26 9.10 5.55
CA VAL A 75 5.47 10.47 5.08
C VAL A 75 6.76 10.95 5.72
N GLU A 76 7.84 10.97 4.94
CA GLU A 76 9.13 11.45 5.40
C GLU A 76 9.07 12.97 5.65
N GLU A 77 10.08 13.51 6.32
CA GLU A 77 10.22 14.97 6.47
C GLU A 77 10.16 15.68 5.11
N MET A 78 9.52 16.84 5.08
CA MET A 78 9.33 17.60 3.85
C MET A 78 10.68 17.94 3.24
N LYS A 79 10.88 17.54 1.98
CA LYS A 79 12.11 17.82 1.23
C LYS A 79 11.83 18.82 0.14
N ARG A 80 12.91 19.40 -0.39
CA ARG A 80 12.87 20.11 -1.66
C ARG A 80 13.31 19.19 -2.80
N TYR A 81 12.57 19.24 -3.91
CA TYR A 81 12.97 18.61 -5.16
C TYR A 81 12.99 19.67 -6.26
N LYS A 82 14.18 19.96 -6.79
CA LYS A 82 14.41 21.08 -7.73
C LYS A 82 13.78 22.38 -7.22
N ASP A 83 14.09 22.72 -5.97
CA ASP A 83 13.61 23.89 -5.24
C ASP A 83 12.11 23.98 -4.95
N ARG A 84 11.34 22.92 -5.24
CA ARG A 84 9.91 22.82 -4.90
C ARG A 84 9.69 22.01 -3.62
N PRO A 85 8.81 22.45 -2.70
CA PRO A 85 8.42 21.63 -1.56
C PRO A 85 7.65 20.39 -2.04
N VAL A 86 8.03 19.22 -1.51
CA VAL A 86 7.38 17.95 -1.83
C VAL A 86 7.08 17.15 -0.58
N TYR A 87 5.95 16.44 -0.61
CA TYR A 87 5.75 15.27 0.24
C TYR A 87 6.61 14.12 -0.28
N HIS A 88 7.57 13.66 0.52
CA HIS A 88 8.32 12.44 0.23
C HIS A 88 7.58 11.26 0.88
N LEU A 89 6.82 10.54 0.07
CA LEU A 89 6.11 9.33 0.48
C LEU A 89 7.01 8.12 0.24
N LEU A 90 7.21 7.30 1.26
CA LEU A 90 8.01 6.08 1.19
C LEU A 90 7.13 4.88 1.53
N ALA A 91 6.94 3.96 0.58
CA ALA A 91 6.41 2.64 0.88
C ALA A 91 7.55 1.63 0.84
N TRP A 92 7.75 0.88 1.91
CA TRP A 92 8.70 -0.23 1.98
C TRP A 92 7.94 -1.52 2.23
N GLY A 93 8.36 -2.62 1.62
CA GLY A 93 7.73 -3.91 1.86
C GLY A 93 8.68 -5.07 1.72
N ARG A 94 8.41 -6.13 2.47
CA ARG A 94 9.12 -7.40 2.37
C ARG A 94 8.21 -8.59 2.58
N THR A 95 8.65 -9.74 2.10
CA THR A 95 8.01 -11.04 2.39
C THR A 95 8.00 -11.33 3.89
N SER A 96 6.97 -12.06 4.35
CA SER A 96 6.83 -12.42 5.75
C SER A 96 7.98 -13.31 6.19
N ASP A 97 8.27 -13.34 7.49
CA ASP A 97 9.43 -14.08 8.04
C ASP A 97 9.43 -15.57 7.65
N PHE A 98 8.23 -16.17 7.54
CA PHE A 98 8.08 -17.53 7.05
C PHE A 98 8.32 -17.66 5.54
N VAL A 99 7.74 -16.75 4.73
CA VAL A 99 7.90 -16.78 3.27
C VAL A 99 9.34 -16.50 2.87
N SER A 100 10.05 -15.62 3.59
CA SER A 100 11.46 -15.29 3.32
C SER A 100 12.42 -16.47 3.49
N LEU A 101 12.05 -17.53 4.22
CA LEU A 101 12.86 -18.76 4.29
C LEU A 101 13.06 -19.41 2.91
N PHE A 102 12.08 -19.24 2.02
CA PHE A 102 12.07 -19.84 0.68
C PHE A 102 12.18 -18.79 -0.44
N PHE A 103 11.50 -17.65 -0.29
CA PHE A 103 11.40 -16.60 -1.31
C PHE A 103 11.48 -15.22 -0.63
N GLU A 104 12.69 -14.78 -0.32
CA GLU A 104 12.90 -13.44 0.24
C GLU A 104 12.89 -12.39 -0.87
N ILE A 105 11.92 -11.48 -0.77
CA ILE A 105 11.79 -10.31 -1.65
C ILE A 105 11.56 -9.08 -0.78
N GLU A 106 12.34 -8.04 -1.04
CA GLU A 106 12.22 -6.72 -0.41
C GLU A 106 12.16 -5.64 -1.50
N GLY A 107 11.45 -4.55 -1.24
CA GLY A 107 11.44 -3.41 -2.13
C GLY A 107 10.93 -2.14 -1.49
N SER A 108 11.14 -1.03 -2.19
CA SER A 108 10.64 0.28 -1.80
C SER A 108 10.12 1.08 -2.99
N LEU A 109 9.11 1.90 -2.72
CA LEU A 109 8.59 2.92 -3.61
C LEU A 109 8.81 4.28 -2.93
N HIS A 110 9.42 5.20 -3.64
CA HIS A 110 9.57 6.59 -3.22
C HIS A 110 8.76 7.44 -4.19
N SER A 111 7.83 8.23 -3.67
CA SER A 111 7.04 9.19 -4.44
C SER A 111 7.28 10.59 -3.89
N TYR A 112 7.55 11.52 -4.80
CA TYR A 112 7.78 12.92 -4.52
C TYR A 112 6.60 13.67 -5.12
N MET A 113 5.63 13.99 -4.26
CA MET A 113 4.39 14.66 -4.63
C MET A 113 4.51 16.15 -4.32
N ASP A 114 4.25 16.99 -5.31
CA ASP A 114 4.24 18.45 -5.17
C ASP A 114 3.23 18.88 -4.09
N VAL A 115 3.62 19.79 -3.18
CA VAL A 115 2.73 20.22 -2.08
C VAL A 115 1.60 21.13 -2.58
N ASP A 116 1.84 21.91 -3.64
CA ASP A 116 0.89 22.91 -4.11
C ASP A 116 -0.13 22.32 -5.10
N ARG A 117 0.36 21.50 -6.04
CA ARG A 117 -0.43 20.91 -7.12
C ARG A 117 -0.78 19.44 -6.89
N LEU A 118 -0.20 18.81 -5.86
CA LEU A 118 -0.50 17.43 -5.46
C LEU A 118 -0.24 16.38 -6.56
N HIS A 119 0.64 16.67 -7.51
CA HIS A 119 1.02 15.75 -8.59
C HIS A 119 2.42 15.18 -8.42
N SER A 120 2.70 14.06 -9.08
CA SER A 120 4.03 13.44 -9.00
C SER A 120 5.07 14.29 -9.74
N LEU A 121 6.23 14.49 -9.12
CA LEU A 121 7.42 15.10 -9.72
C LEU A 121 8.54 14.08 -9.94
N TYR A 122 8.63 13.09 -9.05
CA TYR A 122 9.61 12.01 -9.14
C TYR A 122 9.08 10.75 -8.47
N PHE A 123 9.36 9.60 -9.08
CA PHE A 123 9.03 8.29 -8.54
C PHE A 123 10.21 7.35 -8.71
N LYS A 124 10.50 6.56 -7.67
CA LYS A 124 11.56 5.57 -7.68
C LYS A 124 11.05 4.26 -7.09
N GLU A 125 11.30 3.18 -7.81
CA GLU A 125 11.00 1.80 -7.41
C GLU A 125 12.31 1.04 -7.27
N GLU A 126 12.52 0.39 -6.13
CA GLU A 126 13.61 -0.54 -5.90
C GLU A 126 13.06 -1.90 -5.47
N SER A 127 13.65 -2.98 -5.97
CA SER A 127 13.34 -4.33 -5.51
C SER A 127 14.57 -5.21 -5.54
N GLN A 128 14.63 -6.15 -4.61
CA GLN A 128 15.70 -7.13 -4.49
C GLN A 128 15.11 -8.46 -4.05
N ALA A 129 15.45 -9.52 -4.79
CA ALA A 129 15.17 -10.88 -4.40
C ALA A 129 16.48 -11.57 -4.00
N ARG A 130 16.42 -12.49 -3.02
CA ARG A 130 17.61 -13.24 -2.59
C ARG A 130 18.26 -13.95 -3.77
N GLY A 131 19.57 -13.79 -3.90
CA GLY A 131 20.37 -14.35 -5.01
C GLY A 131 20.21 -13.64 -6.36
N HIS A 132 19.47 -12.53 -6.44
CA HIS A 132 19.25 -11.77 -7.67
C HIS A 132 19.79 -10.34 -7.56
N ARG A 133 20.09 -9.74 -8.72
CA ARG A 133 20.53 -8.33 -8.78
C ARG A 133 19.40 -7.40 -8.34
N LYS A 134 19.77 -6.33 -7.65
CA LYS A 134 18.85 -5.25 -7.30
C LYS A 134 18.30 -4.60 -8.57
N ASN A 135 16.98 -4.51 -8.68
CA ASN A 135 16.30 -3.78 -9.72
C ASN A 135 15.99 -2.38 -9.21
N LYS A 136 16.24 -1.38 -10.05
CA LYS A 136 15.96 0.03 -9.75
C LYS A 136 15.33 0.68 -10.97
N LYS A 137 14.27 1.44 -10.76
CA LYS A 137 13.58 2.21 -11.80
C LYS A 137 13.28 3.60 -11.28
N GLU A 138 13.52 4.61 -12.12
CA GLU A 138 13.29 6.01 -11.79
C GLU A 138 12.45 6.65 -12.89
N VAL A 139 11.51 7.49 -12.47
CA VAL A 139 10.59 8.22 -13.34
C VAL A 139 10.59 9.68 -12.92
N PHE A 140 10.83 10.56 -13.87
CA PHE A 140 10.83 12.00 -13.66
C PHE A 140 9.63 12.60 -14.39
N TYR A 141 8.78 13.33 -13.71
CA TYR A 141 7.58 13.91 -14.31
C TYR A 141 7.83 15.39 -14.61
N ASN A 142 7.58 15.78 -15.85
CA ASN A 142 7.48 17.17 -16.25
C ASN A 142 6.01 17.47 -16.55
N GLN A 143 5.32 17.96 -15.53
CA GLN A 143 3.89 18.25 -15.57
C GLN A 143 3.56 19.49 -16.41
N LYS A 144 4.54 20.38 -16.64
CA LYS A 144 4.38 21.56 -17.49
C LYS A 144 4.40 21.18 -18.98
N ASP A 145 5.40 20.40 -19.36
CA ASP A 145 5.60 19.99 -20.75
C ASP A 145 4.91 18.65 -21.07
N LEU A 146 4.13 18.12 -20.12
CA LEU A 146 3.30 16.92 -20.25
C LEU A 146 4.07 15.69 -20.76
N TYR A 147 5.26 15.44 -20.17
CA TYR A 147 5.99 14.19 -20.37
C TYR A 147 6.58 13.64 -19.07
N LEU A 148 6.82 12.33 -19.05
CA LEU A 148 7.70 11.69 -18.08
C LEU A 148 8.98 11.24 -18.77
N ALA A 149 10.10 11.20 -18.04
CA ALA A 149 11.36 10.62 -18.48
C ALA A 149 11.65 9.33 -17.69
N ILE A 150 11.93 8.25 -18.41
CA ILE A 150 12.15 6.92 -17.84
C ILE A 150 13.14 6.17 -18.73
N GLU A 151 14.23 5.65 -18.16
CA GLU A 151 15.25 4.89 -18.91
C GLU A 151 15.79 5.63 -20.17
N GLY A 152 15.92 6.96 -20.08
CA GLY A 152 16.37 7.81 -21.20
C GLY A 152 15.30 8.18 -22.23
N GLU A 153 14.10 7.62 -22.14
CA GLU A 153 12.98 7.92 -23.04
C GLU A 153 12.05 8.97 -22.45
N LYS A 154 11.56 9.89 -23.29
CA LYS A 154 10.45 10.80 -22.95
C LYS A 154 9.13 10.23 -23.45
N ILE A 155 8.15 10.14 -22.57
CA ILE A 155 6.83 9.60 -22.87
C ILE A 155 5.78 10.62 -22.48
N ARG A 156 4.84 10.93 -23.38
CA ARG A 156 3.72 11.84 -23.10
C ARG A 156 2.92 11.36 -21.89
N ILE A 157 2.47 12.30 -21.07
CA ILE A 157 1.55 12.07 -19.94
C ILE A 157 0.34 12.99 -20.06
N LEU A 158 -0.68 12.73 -19.25
CA LEU A 158 -1.82 13.63 -19.08
C LEU A 158 -1.50 14.63 -17.95
N PRO A 159 -2.21 15.77 -17.87
CA PRO A 159 -2.10 16.67 -16.72
C PRO A 159 -2.35 15.95 -15.39
N ASP A 160 -1.69 16.43 -14.34
CA ASP A 160 -1.83 15.94 -12.96
C ASP A 160 -1.63 14.43 -12.83
N THR A 161 -0.75 13.87 -13.66
CA THR A 161 -0.39 12.45 -13.61
C THR A 161 0.25 12.12 -12.27
N GLN A 162 -0.23 11.04 -11.67
CA GLN A 162 0.24 10.47 -10.41
C GLN A 162 1.06 9.21 -10.65
N ASP A 163 1.90 8.87 -9.69
CA ASP A 163 2.37 7.51 -9.48
C ASP A 163 1.42 6.78 -8.51
N PRO A 164 1.54 5.44 -8.36
CA PRO A 164 0.62 4.69 -7.51
C PRO A 164 0.57 5.14 -6.04
N LEU A 165 1.69 5.61 -5.48
CA LEU A 165 1.76 6.00 -4.08
C LEU A 165 1.21 7.41 -3.86
N SER A 166 1.55 8.37 -4.74
CA SER A 166 0.91 9.70 -4.68
C SER A 166 -0.59 9.62 -4.94
N ALA A 167 -1.07 8.74 -5.84
CA ALA A 167 -2.50 8.55 -6.06
C ALA A 167 -3.25 8.08 -4.79
N LEU A 168 -2.66 7.16 -4.01
CA LEU A 168 -3.23 6.72 -2.74
C LEU A 168 -3.38 7.88 -1.75
N TYR A 169 -2.38 8.76 -1.68
CA TYR A 169 -2.40 9.93 -0.79
C TYR A 169 -3.32 11.04 -1.31
N LEU A 170 -3.39 11.25 -2.62
CA LEU A 170 -4.33 12.18 -3.25
C LEU A 170 -5.78 11.83 -2.89
N ILE A 171 -6.16 10.56 -2.91
CA ILE A 171 -7.52 10.10 -2.52
C ILE A 171 -7.88 10.54 -1.09
N ARG A 172 -6.91 10.61 -0.17
CA ARG A 172 -7.13 11.07 1.21
C ARG A 172 -7.45 12.57 1.28
N LEU A 173 -7.00 13.35 0.29
CA LEU A 173 -7.23 14.79 0.18
C LEU A 173 -8.51 15.14 -0.59
N LEU A 174 -9.02 14.24 -1.44
CA LEU A 174 -10.21 14.52 -2.26
C LEU A 174 -11.45 14.77 -1.40
N ASP A 175 -12.41 15.54 -1.90
CA ASP A 175 -13.73 15.61 -1.29
C ASP A 175 -14.48 14.28 -1.50
N ILE A 176 -14.93 13.64 -0.41
CA ILE A 176 -15.62 12.33 -0.47
C ILE A 176 -16.91 12.43 -1.27
N ASP A 177 -17.63 13.55 -1.15
CA ASP A 177 -18.91 13.70 -1.82
C ASP A 177 -18.76 13.73 -3.34
N LYS A 178 -17.61 14.22 -3.83
CA LYS A 178 -17.24 14.16 -5.26
C LYS A 178 -16.94 12.74 -5.74
N LEU A 179 -16.71 11.79 -4.84
CA LEU A 179 -16.45 10.40 -5.22
C LEU A 179 -17.74 9.58 -5.44
N LYS A 180 -18.93 10.14 -5.18
CA LYS A 180 -20.22 9.43 -5.37
C LYS A 180 -20.45 9.00 -6.84
N GLU A 181 -20.25 9.94 -7.76
CA GLU A 181 -20.35 9.70 -9.21
C GLU A 181 -19.11 9.00 -9.77
N GLY A 182 -18.07 8.88 -8.95
CA GLY A 182 -16.77 8.35 -9.34
C GLY A 182 -15.81 9.43 -9.82
N TYR A 183 -14.53 9.14 -9.68
CA TYR A 183 -13.44 10.05 -10.01
C TYR A 183 -12.30 9.27 -10.66
N GLU A 184 -11.72 9.84 -11.73
CA GLU A 184 -10.61 9.22 -12.45
C GLU A 184 -9.30 9.96 -12.17
N ILE A 185 -8.28 9.20 -11.82
CA ILE A 185 -6.92 9.69 -11.57
C ILE A 185 -6.01 9.14 -12.67
N ASN A 186 -5.25 10.04 -13.31
CA ASN A 186 -4.22 9.68 -14.27
C ASN A 186 -3.06 9.02 -13.54
N ILE A 187 -2.75 7.75 -13.83
CA ILE A 187 -1.61 7.05 -13.21
C ILE A 187 -0.63 6.58 -14.26
N LYS A 188 0.65 6.92 -14.06
CA LYS A 188 1.72 6.45 -14.94
C LYS A 188 3.10 6.42 -14.28
N SER A 189 3.47 5.28 -13.69
CA SER A 189 4.84 5.02 -13.20
C SER A 189 5.72 4.20 -14.15
N ARG A 190 5.21 3.84 -15.33
CA ARG A 190 5.92 3.04 -16.34
C ARG A 190 5.52 3.52 -17.74
N LYS A 191 5.93 2.78 -18.78
CA LYS A 191 5.58 3.08 -20.19
C LYS A 191 4.10 2.86 -20.55
N ARG A 192 3.20 2.64 -19.59
CA ARG A 192 1.78 2.32 -19.83
C ARG A 192 0.88 3.32 -19.13
N ASP A 193 0.01 3.97 -19.88
CA ASP A 193 -1.04 4.83 -19.35
C ASP A 193 -2.12 3.99 -18.65
N ARG A 194 -2.54 4.44 -17.46
CA ARG A 194 -3.65 3.85 -16.71
C ARG A 194 -4.52 4.94 -16.10
N PHE A 195 -5.80 4.65 -15.96
CA PHE A 195 -6.72 5.42 -15.14
C PHE A 195 -7.04 4.61 -13.89
N LEU A 196 -6.94 5.25 -12.73
CA LEU A 196 -7.51 4.73 -11.50
C LEU A 196 -8.88 5.37 -11.31
N TYR A 197 -9.93 4.60 -11.54
CA TYR A 197 -11.29 4.97 -11.17
C TYR A 197 -11.50 4.67 -9.69
N VAL A 198 -12.03 5.63 -8.94
CA VAL A 198 -12.45 5.45 -7.54
C VAL A 198 -13.88 5.92 -7.37
N GLN A 199 -14.67 5.19 -6.59
CA GLN A 199 -16.07 5.55 -6.34
C GLN A 199 -16.47 5.23 -4.90
N LEU A 200 -17.15 6.18 -4.25
CA LEU A 200 -17.76 5.99 -2.95
C LEU A 200 -18.88 4.96 -3.03
N LYS A 201 -18.80 3.92 -2.19
CA LYS A 201 -19.84 2.88 -2.05
C LYS A 201 -20.63 3.02 -0.75
N GLY A 202 -20.21 3.89 0.15
CA GLY A 202 -20.93 4.22 1.38
C GLY A 202 -20.03 4.22 2.60
N ARG A 203 -20.68 4.25 3.77
CA ARG A 203 -20.03 4.14 5.08
C ARG A 203 -20.47 2.85 5.75
N GLU A 204 -19.53 2.14 6.36
CA GLU A 204 -19.82 0.92 7.11
C GLU A 204 -18.88 0.76 8.31
N GLU A 205 -19.32 -0.04 9.28
CA GLU A 205 -18.48 -0.42 10.42
C GLU A 205 -17.67 -1.67 10.06
N LEU A 206 -16.35 -1.51 9.92
CA LEU A 206 -15.44 -2.59 9.55
C LEU A 206 -14.96 -3.33 10.79
N LYS A 207 -15.20 -4.64 10.86
CA LYS A 207 -14.64 -5.52 11.90
C LYS A 207 -13.18 -5.83 11.59
N THR A 208 -12.29 -5.50 12.52
CA THR A 208 -10.84 -5.74 12.44
C THR A 208 -10.34 -6.52 13.66
N PRO A 209 -9.10 -7.06 13.63
CA PRO A 209 -8.50 -7.68 14.82
C PRO A 209 -8.35 -6.74 16.02
N PHE A 210 -8.36 -5.43 15.80
CA PHE A 210 -8.24 -4.40 16.83
C PHE A 210 -9.59 -3.74 17.17
N GLY A 211 -10.72 -4.29 16.72
CA GLY A 211 -12.05 -3.80 17.06
C GLY A 211 -12.86 -3.36 15.84
N ARG A 212 -13.95 -2.66 16.09
CA ARG A 212 -14.84 -2.16 15.05
C ARG A 212 -14.52 -0.69 14.75
N ILE A 213 -14.42 -0.34 13.48
CA ILE A 213 -14.02 1.01 13.04
C ILE A 213 -15.03 1.54 12.04
N LYS A 214 -15.49 2.79 12.24
CA LYS A 214 -16.29 3.49 11.25
C LYS A 214 -15.43 3.81 10.03
N THR A 215 -15.87 3.35 8.86
CA THR A 215 -15.09 3.46 7.63
C THR A 215 -15.92 4.00 6.47
N ILE A 216 -15.22 4.63 5.54
CA ILE A 216 -15.69 4.96 4.20
C ILE A 216 -15.17 3.88 3.26
N LYS A 217 -16.08 3.30 2.48
CA LYS A 217 -15.78 2.24 1.52
C LYS A 217 -15.70 2.82 0.12
N LEU A 218 -14.55 2.71 -0.52
CA LEU A 218 -14.38 3.08 -1.92
C LEU A 218 -14.13 1.83 -2.77
N TYR A 219 -14.85 1.71 -3.87
CA TYR A 219 -14.48 0.82 -4.95
C TYR A 219 -13.35 1.47 -5.76
N PHE A 220 -12.40 0.67 -6.23
CA PHE A 220 -11.39 1.13 -7.17
C PHE A 220 -11.24 0.17 -8.35
N HIS A 221 -10.87 0.72 -9.51
CA HIS A 221 -10.54 -0.04 -10.71
C HIS A 221 -9.41 0.64 -11.47
N LEU A 222 -8.27 -0.05 -11.56
CA LEU A 222 -7.11 0.38 -12.33
C LEU A 222 -7.21 -0.20 -13.75
N LYS A 223 -7.68 0.62 -14.68
CA LYS A 223 -7.87 0.24 -16.09
C LYS A 223 -6.75 0.78 -16.98
N PRO A 224 -6.26 0.02 -17.97
CA PRO A 224 -5.38 0.57 -19.01
C PRO A 224 -6.15 1.53 -19.91
N VAL A 225 -5.49 2.57 -20.42
CA VAL A 225 -6.12 3.54 -21.34
C VAL A 225 -6.49 2.91 -22.68
N LYS A 226 -5.68 1.96 -23.15
CA LYS A 226 -6.01 1.13 -24.31
C LYS A 226 -6.69 -0.14 -23.82
N ALA A 227 -7.81 -0.51 -24.44
CA ALA A 227 -8.58 -1.71 -24.11
C ALA A 227 -7.70 -2.97 -24.23
N THR A 228 -7.14 -3.40 -23.12
CA THR A 228 -6.46 -4.68 -22.99
C THR A 228 -6.88 -5.28 -21.67
N THR A 229 -7.41 -6.50 -21.70
CA THR A 229 -7.83 -7.24 -20.49
C THR A 229 -6.63 -7.68 -19.64
N ARG A 230 -5.39 -7.35 -20.05
CA ARG A 230 -4.17 -7.73 -19.34
C ARG A 230 -3.86 -6.70 -18.25
N HIS A 231 -3.82 -7.17 -17.00
CA HIS A 231 -3.41 -6.41 -15.81
C HIS A 231 -4.38 -5.33 -15.34
N GLU A 232 -5.68 -5.51 -15.55
CA GLU A 232 -6.68 -4.80 -14.77
C GLU A 232 -6.64 -5.31 -13.32
N VAL A 233 -6.84 -4.38 -12.38
CA VAL A 233 -6.95 -4.68 -10.96
C VAL A 233 -8.12 -3.87 -10.44
N SER A 234 -9.09 -4.54 -9.85
CA SER A 234 -10.20 -3.89 -9.15
C SER A 234 -10.24 -4.36 -7.71
N GLY A 235 -10.96 -3.61 -6.89
CA GLY A 235 -11.05 -3.95 -5.48
C GLY A 235 -11.80 -2.92 -4.68
N THR A 236 -11.62 -3.02 -3.37
CA THR A 236 -12.23 -2.11 -2.41
C THR A 236 -11.19 -1.69 -1.39
N ILE A 237 -11.20 -0.40 -1.06
CA ILE A 237 -10.39 0.19 -0.01
C ILE A 237 -11.32 0.79 1.04
N TRP A 238 -10.99 0.55 2.31
CA TRP A 238 -11.69 1.10 3.46
C TRP A 238 -10.78 2.12 4.11
N PHE A 239 -11.26 3.36 4.19
CA PHE A 239 -10.60 4.44 4.92
C PHE A 239 -11.34 4.70 6.22
N THR A 240 -10.67 5.22 7.24
CA THR A 240 -11.35 5.73 8.44
C THR A 240 -12.34 6.84 8.07
N ASP A 241 -13.52 6.84 8.70
CA ASP A 241 -14.53 7.89 8.52
C ASP A 241 -14.21 9.11 9.42
N ASN A 242 -13.05 9.71 9.18
CA ASN A 242 -12.58 10.93 9.83
C ASN A 242 -11.69 11.73 8.86
N LYS A 243 -11.21 12.91 9.29
CA LYS A 243 -10.37 13.78 8.43
C LYS A 243 -9.08 13.10 7.94
N LYS A 244 -8.49 12.20 8.74
CA LYS A 244 -7.22 11.51 8.43
C LYS A 244 -7.33 10.54 7.26
N ARG A 245 -8.49 9.88 7.14
CA ARG A 245 -8.76 8.85 6.12
C ARG A 245 -7.60 7.88 6.00
N ILE A 246 -7.29 7.21 7.11
CA ILE A 246 -6.24 6.20 7.15
C ILE A 246 -6.77 4.97 6.41
N PRO A 247 -6.05 4.42 5.42
CA PRO A 247 -6.40 3.13 4.83
C PRO A 247 -6.36 2.04 5.92
N ILE A 248 -7.49 1.39 6.18
CA ILE A 248 -7.59 0.30 7.15
C ILE A 248 -7.43 -1.05 6.47
N LEU A 249 -8.07 -1.21 5.31
CA LEU A 249 -8.09 -2.45 4.56
C LEU A 249 -8.12 -2.15 3.07
N VAL A 250 -7.33 -2.88 2.30
CA VAL A 250 -7.45 -2.96 0.84
C VAL A 250 -7.67 -4.41 0.49
N LYS A 251 -8.68 -4.69 -0.33
CA LYS A 251 -8.88 -5.97 -0.99
C LYS A 251 -8.79 -5.75 -2.49
N ALA A 252 -8.00 -6.56 -3.17
CA ALA A 252 -7.80 -6.49 -4.60
C ALA A 252 -7.98 -7.88 -5.22
N ASP A 253 -8.78 -7.93 -6.28
CA ASP A 253 -8.90 -9.11 -7.13
C ASP A 253 -7.87 -8.99 -8.24
N THR A 254 -6.88 -9.89 -8.20
CA THR A 254 -5.84 -9.96 -9.21
C THR A 254 -5.99 -11.26 -9.99
N LYS A 255 -5.41 -11.32 -11.20
CA LYS A 255 -5.38 -12.57 -11.98
C LYS A 255 -4.67 -13.72 -11.26
N ALA A 256 -3.76 -13.42 -10.34
CA ALA A 256 -3.06 -14.43 -9.55
C ALA A 256 -3.91 -14.94 -8.38
N GLY A 257 -4.91 -14.17 -7.94
CA GLY A 257 -5.78 -14.48 -6.83
C GLY A 257 -6.08 -13.24 -5.97
N PRO A 258 -6.96 -13.38 -4.96
CA PRO A 258 -7.26 -12.30 -4.03
C PRO A 258 -6.04 -11.96 -3.17
N ALA A 259 -5.75 -10.67 -3.11
CA ALA A 259 -4.77 -10.09 -2.20
C ALA A 259 -5.47 -9.10 -1.28
N SER A 260 -4.96 -8.98 -0.05
CA SER A 260 -5.42 -7.94 0.87
C SER A 260 -4.29 -7.37 1.70
N ILE A 261 -4.42 -6.10 2.05
CA ILE A 261 -3.49 -5.38 2.92
C ILE A 261 -4.32 -4.86 4.09
N LEU A 262 -4.02 -5.34 5.30
CA LEU A 262 -4.75 -4.98 6.51
C LEU A 262 -3.83 -4.19 7.43
N LEU A 263 -4.32 -3.07 7.96
CA LEU A 263 -3.61 -2.26 8.94
C LEU A 263 -3.17 -3.13 10.12
N TYR A 264 -1.91 -2.97 10.51
CA TYR A 264 -1.28 -3.68 11.61
C TYR A 264 -0.85 -2.72 12.72
N ASP A 265 -0.32 -1.55 12.36
CA ASP A 265 0.19 -0.56 13.30
C ASP A 265 0.19 0.84 12.67
N ILE A 266 0.11 1.88 13.49
CA ILE A 266 0.14 3.28 13.06
C ILE A 266 0.85 4.18 14.08
N GLN A 267 1.61 5.13 13.56
CA GLN A 267 2.25 6.21 14.29
C GLN A 267 2.03 7.51 13.49
N LEU A 268 1.55 8.58 14.12
CA LEU A 268 1.22 9.87 13.51
C LEU A 268 1.99 11.03 14.14
#